data_AF-A0A9D6Z6I8-F1
#
_entry.id   AF-A0A9D6Z6I8-F1
#
_cell.length_a   1.000
_cell.length_b   1.000
_cell.length_c   1.000
_cell.angle_alpha   90.00
_cell.angle_beta   90.00
_cell.angle_gamma   90.00
#
_symmetry.space_group_name_H-M   'P 1'
#
loop_
_entity.id
_entity.type
_entity.pdbx_description
1 polymer ?
#
loop_
_entity_poly.entity_id
_entity_poly.type
_entity_poly.pdbx_seq_one_letter_code
_entity_poly.pdbx_strand_id
1 'polypeptide(L)'
;MVVLSPERKNFRVSERFSAENGEGGWKARKSNGQAWKISIKQIQERNYNLDFKNPNGKAKIEHTDPKEVLENIAKTESHIAKILEEIKKEI
;
A
#
# COMPACT_ATOMS: atom_id res chain seq x y z
N MET A 1 15.49 41.24 19.48
CA MET A 1 14.14 40.75 19.16
C MET A 1 14.26 39.25 18.88
N VAL A 2 13.96 38.40 19.86
CA VAL A 2 14.05 36.93 19.72
C VAL A 2 12.63 36.41 19.62
N VAL A 3 12.23 35.98 18.43
CA VAL A 3 10.90 35.40 18.19
C VAL A 3 10.95 33.96 18.70
N LEU A 4 10.39 33.75 19.89
CA LEU A 4 10.19 32.42 20.46
C LEU A 4 9.20 31.65 19.57
N SER A 5 9.67 30.54 18.99
CA SER A 5 8.82 29.61 18.23
C SER A 5 7.80 28.95 19.19
N PRO A 6 6.53 28.77 18.76
CA PRO A 6 5.49 28.26 19.65
C PRO A 6 5.76 26.80 20.03
N GLU A 7 5.60 26.54 21.33
CA GLU A 7 5.81 25.31 22.08
C GLU A 7 5.64 23.97 21.31
N ARG A 8 6.67 23.13 21.33
CA ARG A 8 6.47 21.68 21.15
C ARG A 8 5.82 21.14 22.42
N LYS A 9 4.52 20.85 22.38
CA LYS A 9 3.81 20.16 23.47
C LYS A 9 4.49 18.82 23.77
N ASN A 10 5.16 18.73 24.92
CA ASN A 10 5.69 17.47 25.44
C ASN A 10 4.54 16.65 26.03
N PHE A 11 3.87 15.86 25.18
CA PHE A 11 2.87 14.90 25.65
C PHE A 11 3.54 13.82 26.50
N ARG A 12 3.10 13.67 27.76
CA ARG A 12 3.56 12.57 28.62
C ARG A 12 3.12 11.24 28.01
N VAL A 13 3.99 10.23 28.06
CA VAL A 13 3.71 8.88 27.53
C VAL A 13 2.39 8.32 28.05
N SER A 14 2.03 8.61 29.30
CA SER A 14 0.75 8.23 29.91
C SER A 14 -0.47 8.85 29.23
N GLU A 15 -0.41 10.11 28.80
CA GLU A 15 -1.52 10.77 28.09
C GLU A 15 -1.65 10.23 26.67
N ARG A 16 -0.54 9.91 26.01
CA ARG A 16 -0.54 9.30 24.67
C ARG A 16 -1.23 7.93 24.68
N PHE A 17 -0.97 7.11 25.70
CA PHE A 17 -1.62 5.80 25.85
C PHE A 17 -3.13 5.90 26.06
N SER A 18 -3.59 6.90 26.84
CA SER A 18 -5.03 7.14 27.03
C SER A 18 -5.73 7.61 25.75
N ALA A 19 -5.07 8.45 24.95
CA ALA A 19 -5.61 8.88 23.65
C ALA A 19 -5.74 7.73 22.65
N GLU A 20 -4.81 6.76 22.66
CA GLU A 20 -4.89 5.55 21.81
C GLU A 20 -6.00 4.59 22.23
N ASN A 21 -6.46 4.62 23.48
CA ASN A 21 -7.50 3.74 24.01
C ASN A 21 -8.90 4.41 24.13
N GLY A 22 -8.97 5.73 23.91
CA GLY A 22 -10.19 6.54 23.96
C GLY A 22 -11.08 6.45 22.71
N GLU A 23 -12.06 7.36 22.60
CA GLU A 23 -13.14 7.34 21.59
C GLU A 23 -12.69 7.53 20.12
N GLY A 24 -11.41 7.85 19.88
CA GLY A 24 -10.78 7.87 18.55
C GLY A 24 -9.67 6.83 18.35
N GLY A 25 -9.50 5.93 19.32
CA GLY A 25 -8.38 5.00 19.43
C GLY A 25 -8.55 3.67 18.67
N TRP A 26 -7.87 2.61 19.13
CA TRP A 26 -7.98 1.26 18.57
C TRP A 26 -9.42 0.75 18.43
N LYS A 27 -10.31 1.18 19.33
CA LYS A 27 -11.74 0.84 19.33
C LYS A 27 -12.52 1.44 18.16
N ALA A 28 -12.13 2.64 17.71
CA ALA A 28 -12.77 3.35 16.60
C ALA A 28 -12.25 2.93 15.21
N ARG A 29 -11.15 2.15 15.16
CA ARG A 29 -10.58 1.70 13.88
C ARG A 29 -11.55 0.78 13.14
N LYS A 30 -11.78 1.10 11.87
CA LYS A 30 -12.55 0.29 10.91
C LYS A 30 -11.62 -0.60 10.10
N SER A 31 -12.15 -1.74 9.65
CA SER A 31 -11.41 -2.61 8.73
C SER A 31 -11.18 -1.87 7.39
N ASN A 32 -10.00 -2.00 6.81
CA ASN A 32 -9.66 -1.51 5.48
C ASN A 32 -8.90 -2.60 4.70
N GLY A 33 -8.37 -2.26 3.52
CA GLY A 33 -7.66 -3.21 2.66
C GLY A 33 -6.35 -3.78 3.25
N GLN A 34 -5.79 -3.15 4.28
CA GLN A 34 -4.51 -3.50 4.89
C GLN A 34 -4.63 -3.94 6.37
N ALA A 35 -5.73 -3.60 7.03
CA ALA A 35 -5.98 -3.87 8.45
C ALA A 35 -7.39 -4.41 8.65
N TRP A 36 -7.52 -5.56 9.29
CA TRP A 36 -8.81 -6.18 9.61
C TRP A 36 -8.82 -6.69 11.06
N LYS A 37 -10.02 -6.89 11.61
CA LYS A 37 -10.19 -7.40 12.97
C LYS A 37 -10.12 -8.93 12.95
N ILE A 38 -9.37 -9.49 13.89
CA ILE A 38 -9.27 -10.93 14.15
C ILE A 38 -9.72 -11.16 15.59
N SER A 39 -10.49 -12.22 15.82
CA SER A 39 -10.96 -12.55 17.18
C SER A 39 -9.91 -13.33 17.97
N ILE A 40 -9.92 -13.18 19.29
CA ILE A 40 -8.97 -13.86 20.19
C ILE A 40 -9.13 -15.39 20.13
N LYS A 41 -10.37 -15.89 19.94
CA LYS A 41 -10.63 -17.32 19.79
C LYS A 41 -9.87 -17.92 18.61
N GLN A 42 -9.84 -17.23 17.47
CA GLN A 42 -9.12 -17.67 16.27
C GLN A 42 -7.59 -17.70 16.48
N ILE A 43 -7.06 -16.83 17.35
CA ILE A 43 -5.63 -16.83 17.71
C ILE A 43 -5.32 -18.05 18.59
N GLN A 44 -6.19 -18.38 19.54
CA GLN A 44 -6.03 -19.53 20.45
C GLN A 44 -6.08 -20.87 19.69
N GLU A 45 -7.03 -21.02 18.76
CA GLU A 45 -7.17 -22.22 17.92
C GLU A 45 -5.92 -22.50 17.06
N ARG A 46 -5.15 -21.46 16.71
CA ARG A 46 -3.93 -21.55 15.93
C ARG A 46 -2.66 -21.57 16.78
N ASN A 47 -2.77 -21.87 18.08
CA ASN A 47 -1.65 -21.87 19.01
C ASN A 47 -0.86 -20.55 19.00
N TYR A 48 -1.58 -19.42 19.03
CA TYR A 48 -1.02 -18.07 19.04
C TYR A 48 -0.20 -17.68 17.80
N ASN A 49 -0.37 -18.39 16.68
CA ASN A 49 0.19 -17.97 15.41
C ASN A 49 -0.52 -16.71 14.88
N LEU A 50 0.25 -15.63 14.70
CA LEU A 50 -0.25 -14.32 14.25
C LEU A 50 -0.13 -14.08 12.74
N ASP A 51 0.39 -15.04 11.95
CA ASP A 51 0.39 -14.96 10.48
C ASP A 51 -1.02 -15.20 9.90
N PHE A 52 -1.94 -14.27 10.16
CA PHE A 52 -3.23 -14.25 9.50
C PHE A 52 -3.07 -13.69 8.09
N LYS A 53 -3.44 -14.48 7.08
CA LYS A 53 -3.54 -13.98 5.71
C LYS A 53 -4.61 -12.90 5.64
N ASN A 54 -4.28 -11.81 4.94
CA ASN A 54 -5.18 -10.68 4.73
C ASN A 54 -6.33 -11.09 3.80
N PRO A 55 -7.59 -11.16 4.29
CA PRO A 55 -8.73 -11.50 3.45
C PRO A 55 -9.03 -10.41 2.40
N ASN A 56 -8.62 -9.16 2.66
CA ASN A 56 -8.73 -8.03 1.72
C ASN A 56 -7.45 -7.83 0.90
N GLY A 57 -6.47 -8.74 1.04
CA GLY A 57 -5.28 -8.73 0.19
C GLY A 57 -5.74 -8.82 -1.24
N LYS A 58 -5.49 -7.77 -2.04
CA LYS A 58 -5.83 -7.74 -3.46
C LYS A 58 -5.41 -9.08 -4.07
N ALA A 59 -6.35 -9.71 -4.77
CA ALA A 59 -6.07 -10.89 -5.57
C ALA A 59 -4.77 -10.64 -6.33
N LYS A 60 -3.92 -11.69 -6.34
CA LYS A 60 -2.71 -11.87 -7.16
C LYS A 60 -2.62 -10.76 -8.21
N ILE A 61 -1.58 -9.93 -8.13
CA ILE A 61 -1.20 -9.10 -9.27
C ILE A 61 -1.18 -10.07 -10.45
N GLU A 62 -2.14 -9.94 -11.36
CA GLU A 62 -2.15 -10.73 -12.57
C GLU A 62 -0.92 -10.25 -13.33
N HIS A 63 0.17 -11.01 -13.20
CA HIS A 63 1.31 -10.82 -14.06
C HIS A 63 0.79 -11.11 -15.46
N THR A 64 0.84 -10.09 -16.31
CA THR A 64 0.54 -10.23 -17.73
C THR A 64 1.36 -11.39 -18.28
N ASP A 65 0.74 -12.25 -19.08
CA ASP A 65 1.40 -13.45 -19.59
C ASP A 65 2.68 -13.04 -20.35
N PRO A 66 3.82 -13.74 -20.17
CA PRO A 66 5.05 -13.39 -20.86
C PRO A 66 4.90 -13.26 -22.38
N LYS A 67 4.00 -14.01 -23.01
CA LYS A 67 3.71 -13.88 -24.45
C LYS A 67 3.05 -12.55 -24.78
N GLU A 68 2.12 -12.09 -23.96
CA GLU A 68 1.46 -10.79 -24.16
C GLU A 68 2.47 -9.64 -24.04
N VAL A 69 3.41 -9.74 -23.10
CA VAL A 69 4.51 -8.78 -22.97
C VAL A 69 5.38 -8.77 -24.23
N LEU A 70 5.75 -9.94 -24.77
CA LEU A 70 6.54 -10.05 -26.00
C LEU A 70 5.81 -9.49 -27.23
N GLU A 71 4.51 -9.76 -27.37
CA GLU A 71 3.70 -9.18 -28.45
C GLU A 71 3.64 -7.65 -28.38
N ASN A 72 3.50 -7.10 -27.17
CA ASN A 72 3.50 -5.65 -26.96
C ASN A 72 4.85 -5.01 -27.29
N ILE A 73 5.96 -5.68 -26.96
CA ILE A 73 7.30 -5.23 -27.35
C ILE A 73 7.42 -5.21 -28.87
N ALA A 74 7.09 -6.32 -29.56
CA ALA A 74 7.20 -6.42 -31.01
C ALA A 74 6.34 -5.37 -31.75
N LYS A 75 5.13 -5.10 -31.26
CA LYS A 75 4.26 -4.03 -31.77
C LYS A 75 4.90 -2.65 -31.61
N THR A 76 5.47 -2.38 -30.43
CA THR A 76 6.10 -1.10 -30.12
C THR A 76 7.34 -0.88 -30.99
N GLU A 77 8.19 -1.90 -31.14
CA GLU A 77 9.36 -1.85 -32.03
C GLU A 77 8.98 -1.59 -33.49
N SER A 78 7.94 -2.25 -33.98
CA SER A 78 7.42 -2.03 -35.33
C SER A 78 6.92 -0.59 -35.53
N HIS A 79 6.31 -0.01 -34.51
CA HIS A 79 5.84 1.38 -34.54
C HIS A 79 7.02 2.35 -34.58
N ILE A 80 8.04 2.13 -33.74
CA ILE A 80 9.27 2.93 -33.73
C ILE A 80 9.94 2.88 -35.10
N ALA A 81 10.07 1.69 -35.70
CA ALA A 81 10.66 1.53 -37.02
C ALA A 81 9.91 2.32 -38.11
N LYS A 82 8.58 2.34 -38.07
CA LYS A 82 7.77 3.15 -39.01
C LYS A 82 8.05 4.65 -38.86
N ILE A 83 8.07 5.16 -37.62
CA ILE A 83 8.37 6.57 -37.36
C ILE A 83 9.77 6.92 -37.87
N LEU A 84 10.77 6.06 -37.64
CA LEU A 84 12.12 6.28 -38.13
C LEU A 84 12.20 6.33 -39.66
N GLU A 85 11.47 5.45 -40.35
CA GLU A 85 11.37 5.48 -41.81
C GLU A 85 10.66 6.72 -42.34
N GLU A 86 9.65 7.23 -41.64
CA GLU A 86 8.99 8.50 -41.96
C GLU A 86 9.96 9.67 -41.83
N ILE A 87 10.68 9.77 -40.70
CA ILE A 87 11.69 10.81 -40.48
C ILE A 87 12.80 10.74 -41.54
N LYS A 88 13.25 9.53 -41.89
CA LYS A 88 14.29 9.32 -42.90
C LYS A 88 13.87 9.78 -44.31
N LYS A 89 12.57 9.80 -44.62
CA LYS A 89 12.05 10.32 -45.90
C LYS A 89 11.97 11.85 -45.93
N GLU A 90 11.92 12.50 -44.77
CA GLU A 90 11.89 13.96 -44.63
C GLU A 90 13.29 14.60 -44.62
N ILE A 91 14.35 13.78 -44.61
CA ILE A 91 15.75 14.18 -44.72
C ILE A 91 16.27 13.84 -46.12
#